data_AF-A0A2T1DGH7-F1
#
_entry.id   AF-A0A2T1DGH7-F1
#
_cell.length_a   1.000
_cell.length_b   1.000
_cell.length_c   1.000
_cell.angle_alpha   90.00
_cell.angle_beta   90.00
_cell.angle_gamma   90.00
#
_symmetry.space_group_name_H-M   'P 1'
#
loop_
_entity.id
_entity.type
_entity.pdbx_description
1 polymer ?
#
loop_
_entity_poly.entity_id
_entity_poly.type
_entity_poly.pdbx_seq_one_letter_code
_entity_poly.pdbx_strand_id
1 'polypeptide(L)'
;MNEYSLVERITLNPEILNGQPVIRGVQVLVEQILGMLAAGETFQSIMEKHPGLVQEDIQACLVYARQLVQRERVARWQPRSLEDLQSALPQILEQAPYIKLLVLFGSRARGDHNEKSDWDFAFLCDEELRKQYEKGGWDAYRIWGILQDAYDLGDEQIDVVEMKDCSDILAHSVARDGRVVYEQDTGEFDRFQQRALMNQAQLKAIRQQQREKLQATLKELKR
;
A
#
# COMPACT_ATOMS: atom_id res chain seq x y z
N MET A 1 19.97 6.95 2.23
CA MET A 1 19.65 5.53 2.57
C MET A 1 18.13 5.44 2.65
N ASN A 2 17.48 4.43 2.05
CA ASN A 2 16.00 4.32 2.06
C ASN A 2 15.54 3.61 3.36
N GLU A 3 14.34 3.88 3.86
CA GLU A 3 13.80 3.28 5.10
C GLU A 3 13.86 1.74 5.08
N TYR A 4 13.63 1.11 3.93
CA TYR A 4 13.74 -0.34 3.76
C TYR A 4 15.12 -0.91 4.14
N SER A 5 16.20 -0.19 3.79
CA SER A 5 17.57 -0.61 4.14
C SER A 5 17.92 -0.40 5.62
N LEU A 6 17.17 0.42 6.34
CA LEU A 6 17.34 0.57 7.79
C LEU A 6 16.66 -0.57 8.55
N VAL A 7 15.48 -1.02 8.10
CA VAL A 7 14.75 -2.13 8.74
C VAL A 7 15.53 -3.44 8.67
N GLU A 8 16.29 -3.68 7.59
CA GLU A 8 17.17 -4.85 7.48
C GLU A 8 18.24 -4.90 8.60
N ARG A 9 18.56 -3.76 9.22
CA ARG A 9 19.49 -3.71 10.35
C ARG A 9 18.87 -4.23 11.64
N ILE A 10 17.56 -4.52 11.68
CA ILE A 10 16.91 -5.18 12.81
C ILE A 10 16.69 -6.65 12.48
N THR A 11 17.02 -7.53 13.42
CA THR A 11 16.84 -8.98 13.30
C THR A 11 15.88 -9.46 14.38
N LEU A 12 14.92 -10.27 13.99
CA LEU A 12 14.02 -11.00 14.87
C LEU A 12 14.35 -12.48 14.71
N ASN A 13 15.01 -13.06 15.71
CA ASN A 13 15.30 -14.49 15.72
C ASN A 13 14.64 -15.11 16.97
N PRO A 14 13.64 -16.00 16.82
CA PRO A 14 12.99 -16.67 17.95
C PRO A 14 13.95 -17.41 18.89
N GLU A 15 15.12 -17.81 18.38
CA GLU A 15 16.16 -18.53 19.14
C GLU A 15 17.10 -17.59 19.92
N ILE A 16 17.02 -16.27 19.70
CA ILE A 16 17.86 -15.25 20.35
C ILE A 16 16.96 -14.33 21.17
N LEU A 17 17.26 -14.16 22.47
CA LEU A 17 16.52 -13.27 23.39
C LEU A 17 14.99 -13.42 23.30
N ASN A 18 14.51 -14.67 23.20
CA ASN A 18 13.08 -15.01 23.07
C ASN A 18 12.36 -14.30 21.90
N GLY A 19 13.06 -14.02 20.80
CA GLY A 19 12.46 -13.35 19.64
C GLY A 19 12.38 -11.83 19.75
N GLN A 20 13.00 -11.22 20.76
CA GLN A 20 13.06 -9.76 20.86
C GLN A 20 13.85 -9.15 19.70
N PRO A 21 13.42 -7.99 19.16
CA PRO A 21 14.12 -7.31 18.09
C PRO A 21 15.50 -6.81 18.54
N VAL A 22 16.53 -7.24 17.82
CA VAL A 22 17.94 -6.87 18.06
C VAL A 22 18.54 -6.18 16.85
N ILE A 23 19.51 -5.29 17.07
CA ILE A 23 20.29 -4.70 16.00
C ILE A 23 21.21 -5.78 15.40
N ARG A 24 21.35 -5.85 14.08
CA ARG A 24 22.12 -6.87 13.37
C ARG A 24 23.60 -6.66 13.63
N GLY A 25 24.31 -7.73 14.00
CA GLY A 25 25.76 -7.70 14.22
C GLY A 25 26.19 -7.23 15.60
N VAL A 26 25.24 -6.77 16.44
CA VAL A 26 25.48 -6.36 17.83
C VAL A 26 24.35 -6.90 18.72
N GLN A 27 24.67 -7.48 19.88
CA GLN A 27 23.65 -8.04 20.78
C GLN A 27 22.95 -6.95 21.61
N VAL A 28 22.43 -5.92 20.94
CA VAL A 28 21.76 -4.78 21.56
C VAL A 28 20.28 -4.79 21.15
N LEU A 29 19.41 -4.75 22.15
CA LEU A 29 17.96 -4.74 21.97
C LEU A 29 17.49 -3.39 21.43
N VAL A 30 16.51 -3.43 20.52
CA VAL A 30 15.84 -2.21 20.03
C VAL A 30 15.17 -1.47 21.19
N GLU A 31 14.51 -2.21 22.10
CA GLU A 31 13.88 -1.66 23.30
C GLU A 31 14.85 -0.85 24.16
N GLN A 32 16.09 -1.32 24.32
CA GLN A 32 17.10 -0.64 25.12
C GLN A 32 17.48 0.71 24.51
N ILE A 33 17.67 0.78 23.20
CA ILE A 33 18.00 2.02 22.50
C ILE A 33 16.84 3.01 22.58
N LEU A 34 15.61 2.54 22.38
CA LEU A 34 14.41 3.37 22.54
C LEU A 34 14.26 3.90 23.97
N GLY A 35 14.56 3.07 24.98
CA GLY A 35 14.55 3.46 26.39
C GLY A 35 15.58 4.55 26.72
N MET A 36 16.79 4.45 26.15
CA MET A 36 17.83 5.49 26.28
C MET A 36 17.40 6.80 25.63
N LEU A 37 16.86 6.75 24.42
CA LEU A 37 16.31 7.92 23.74
C LEU A 37 15.18 8.56 24.55
N ALA A 38 14.28 7.75 25.11
CA ALA A 38 13.20 8.23 25.97
C ALA A 38 13.70 8.89 27.27
N ALA A 39 14.87 8.46 27.79
CA ALA A 39 15.54 9.08 28.92
C ALA A 39 16.29 10.39 28.56
N GLY A 40 16.24 10.83 27.30
CA GLY A 40 16.88 12.06 26.82
C GLY A 40 18.33 11.89 26.39
N GLU A 41 18.81 10.65 26.22
CA GLU A 41 20.16 10.39 25.71
C GLU A 41 20.27 10.84 24.24
N THR A 42 21.41 11.43 23.89
CA THR A 42 21.71 11.79 22.50
C THR A 42 22.21 10.58 21.72
N PHE A 43 22.07 10.61 20.40
CA PHE A 43 22.60 9.57 19.51
C PHE A 43 24.09 9.34 19.73
N GLN A 44 24.84 10.43 19.93
CA GLN A 44 26.27 10.37 20.19
C GLN A 44 26.58 9.64 21.51
N SER A 45 25.88 9.99 22.60
CA SER A 45 26.05 9.33 23.90
C SER A 45 25.74 7.83 23.82
N ILE A 46 24.70 7.45 23.07
CA ILE A 46 24.33 6.05 22.85
C ILE A 46 25.44 5.30 22.08
N MET A 47 25.99 5.89 21.02
CA MET A 47 27.10 5.29 20.27
C MET A 47 28.39 5.19 21.10
N GLU A 48 28.65 6.14 21.99
CA GLU A 48 29.79 6.09 22.92
C GLU A 48 29.64 4.95 23.94
N LYS A 49 28.42 4.69 24.40
CA LYS A 49 28.10 3.58 25.34
C LYS A 49 28.06 2.21 24.67
N HIS A 50 27.87 2.17 23.35
CA HIS A 50 27.79 0.94 22.57
C HIS A 50 28.77 0.98 21.39
N PRO A 51 30.07 0.73 21.62
CA PRO A 51 31.07 0.68 20.57
C PRO A 51 30.70 -0.39 19.52
N GLY A 52 30.47 0.05 18.28
CA GLY A 52 30.01 -0.80 17.19
C GLY A 52 28.63 -0.42 16.65
N LEU A 53 27.88 0.43 17.35
CA LEU A 53 26.71 1.08 16.78
C LEU A 53 27.12 2.25 15.89
N VAL A 54 26.42 2.38 14.77
CA VAL A 54 26.43 3.58 13.94
C VAL A 54 25.09 4.29 14.03
N GLN A 55 25.04 5.53 13.56
CA GLN A 55 23.82 6.36 13.61
C GLN A 55 22.64 5.67 12.92
N GLU A 56 22.87 4.94 11.84
CA GLU A 56 21.86 4.20 11.09
C GLU A 56 21.20 3.09 11.92
N ASP A 57 21.89 2.52 12.91
CA ASP A 57 21.31 1.51 13.82
C ASP A 57 20.26 2.13 14.75
N ILE A 58 20.54 3.33 15.25
CA ILE A 58 19.61 4.08 16.09
C ILE A 58 18.41 4.55 15.25
N GLN A 59 18.65 4.98 14.01
CA GLN A 59 17.57 5.28 13.07
C GLN A 59 16.72 4.04 12.75
N ALA A 60 17.34 2.87 12.57
CA ALA A 60 16.62 1.62 12.37
C ALA A 60 15.71 1.27 13.55
N CYS A 61 16.15 1.52 14.79
CA CYS A 61 15.32 1.35 15.98
C CYS A 61 14.07 2.24 15.96
N LEU A 62 14.22 3.51 15.56
CA LEU A 62 13.10 4.45 15.44
C LEU A 62 12.11 4.07 14.34
N VAL A 63 12.62 3.66 13.17
CA VAL A 63 11.78 3.16 12.06
C VAL A 63 11.03 1.91 12.49
N TYR A 64 11.69 0.98 13.16
CA TYR A 64 11.07 -0.23 13.70
C TYR A 64 9.97 0.10 14.73
N ALA A 65 10.22 1.03 15.65
CA ALA A 65 9.21 1.49 16.61
C ALA A 65 8.00 2.13 15.92
N ARG A 66 8.23 2.97 14.90
CA ARG A 66 7.15 3.57 14.09
C ARG A 66 6.30 2.48 13.44
N GLN A 67 6.94 1.46 12.84
CA GLN A 67 6.24 0.33 12.23
C GLN A 67 5.44 -0.50 13.24
N LEU A 68 5.97 -0.72 14.45
CA LEU A 68 5.24 -1.39 15.52
C LEU A 68 4.02 -0.57 15.96
N VAL A 69 4.17 0.74 16.14
CA VAL A 69 3.04 1.63 16.48
C VAL A 69 2.01 1.67 15.35
N GLN A 70 2.45 1.70 14.08
CA GLN A 70 1.56 1.55 12.93
C GLN A 70 0.78 0.24 12.98
N ARG A 71 1.43 -0.88 13.38
CA ARG A 71 0.75 -2.18 13.55
C ARG A 71 -0.17 -2.24 14.77
N GLU A 72 0.12 -1.49 15.84
CA GLU A 72 -0.75 -1.40 17.02
C GLU A 72 -1.95 -0.45 16.85
N ARG A 73 -1.99 0.36 15.78
CA ARG A 73 -3.20 1.15 15.43
C ARG A 73 -4.43 0.28 15.15
N VAL A 74 -4.23 -1.02 14.92
CA VAL A 74 -5.26 -2.04 14.69
C VAL A 74 -6.04 -2.35 15.97
N ALA A 75 -6.94 -1.45 16.35
CA ALA A 75 -8.10 -1.81 17.18
C ALA A 75 -9.31 -0.88 17.10
N ARG A 76 -9.29 0.27 16.40
CA ARG A 76 -10.41 1.23 16.55
C ARG A 76 -11.04 1.83 15.30
N TRP A 77 -10.39 1.81 14.14
CA TRP A 77 -11.02 2.38 12.96
C TRP A 77 -10.65 1.60 11.71
N GLN A 78 -11.65 0.96 11.12
CA GLN A 78 -11.62 0.45 9.75
C GLN A 78 -12.84 1.03 9.04
N PRO A 79 -12.72 1.40 7.76
CA PRO A 79 -13.87 1.85 7.01
C PRO A 79 -14.91 0.73 6.94
N ARG A 80 -16.16 1.02 7.29
CA ARG A 80 -17.29 0.08 7.18
C ARG A 80 -18.25 0.48 6.06
N SER A 81 -18.14 1.73 5.63
CA SER A 81 -19.01 2.36 4.65
C SER A 81 -18.19 3.23 3.69
N LEU A 82 -18.84 3.65 2.60
CA LEU A 82 -18.27 4.64 1.67
C LEU A 82 -18.01 5.98 2.36
N GLU A 83 -18.85 6.36 3.32
CA GLU A 83 -18.72 7.62 4.08
C GLU A 83 -17.45 7.61 4.94
N ASP A 84 -17.11 6.46 5.54
CA ASP A 84 -15.84 6.31 6.28
C ASP A 84 -14.65 6.50 5.34
N LEU A 85 -14.70 5.95 4.13
CA LEU A 85 -13.65 6.15 3.14
C LEU A 85 -13.51 7.63 2.76
N GLN A 86 -14.64 8.30 2.55
CA GLN A 86 -14.67 9.72 2.22
C GLN A 86 -14.11 10.60 3.34
N SER A 87 -14.28 10.20 4.60
CA SER A 87 -13.78 10.95 5.76
C SER A 87 -12.25 11.03 5.84
N ALA A 88 -11.53 10.04 5.29
CA ALA A 88 -10.06 10.02 5.25
C ALA A 88 -9.47 10.71 4.01
N LEU A 89 -10.29 11.14 3.04
CA LEU A 89 -9.83 11.79 1.82
C LEU A 89 -8.95 13.03 2.06
N PRO A 90 -9.23 13.92 3.02
CA PRO A 90 -8.35 15.08 3.25
C PRO A 90 -6.89 14.69 3.50
N GLN A 91 -6.66 13.64 4.29
CA GLN A 91 -5.31 13.13 4.59
C GLN A 91 -4.65 12.49 3.35
N ILE A 92 -5.44 11.81 2.52
CA ILE A 92 -4.95 11.17 1.28
C ILE A 92 -4.54 12.26 0.28
N LEU A 93 -5.40 13.25 0.06
CA LEU A 93 -5.19 14.31 -0.93
C LEU A 93 -4.09 15.30 -0.51
N GLU A 94 -3.83 15.46 0.79
CA GLU A 94 -2.66 16.21 1.26
C GLU A 94 -1.34 15.55 0.82
N GLN A 95 -1.28 14.21 0.87
CA GLN A 95 -0.08 13.44 0.52
C GLN A 95 0.03 13.13 -0.98
N ALA A 96 -1.12 13.02 -1.65
CA ALA A 96 -1.27 12.73 -3.08
C ALA A 96 -2.30 13.67 -3.74
N PRO A 97 -1.97 14.96 -3.89
CA PRO A 97 -2.87 15.95 -4.49
C PRO A 97 -3.09 15.76 -5.99
N TYR A 98 -2.34 14.83 -6.60
CA TYR A 98 -2.42 14.47 -8.01
C TYR A 98 -3.44 13.37 -8.30
N ILE A 99 -4.12 12.81 -7.30
CA ILE A 99 -5.25 11.89 -7.55
C ILE A 99 -6.40 12.70 -8.15
N LYS A 100 -6.92 12.26 -9.29
CA LYS A 100 -8.11 12.82 -9.97
C LYS A 100 -9.38 12.07 -9.61
N LEU A 101 -9.25 10.76 -9.42
CA LEU A 101 -10.38 9.86 -9.23
C LEU A 101 -9.92 8.69 -8.38
N LEU A 102 -10.71 8.35 -7.37
CA LEU A 102 -10.55 7.16 -6.53
C LEU A 102 -11.88 6.41 -6.49
N VAL A 103 -11.84 5.13 -6.84
CA VAL A 103 -13.03 4.28 -6.96
C VAL A 103 -12.79 3.00 -6.17
N LEU A 104 -13.71 2.69 -5.27
CA LEU A 104 -13.79 1.38 -4.63
C LEU A 104 -14.47 0.43 -5.63
N PHE A 105 -13.87 -0.73 -5.90
CA PHE A 105 -14.50 -1.75 -6.73
C PHE A 105 -14.50 -3.11 -6.02
N GLY A 106 -14.79 -4.17 -6.75
CA GLY A 106 -14.74 -5.52 -6.19
C GLY A 106 -15.87 -5.84 -5.23
N SER A 107 -15.61 -6.75 -4.30
CA SER A 107 -16.66 -7.34 -3.46
C SER A 107 -17.30 -6.35 -2.50
N ARG A 108 -16.50 -5.43 -1.96
CA ARG A 108 -16.96 -4.39 -1.03
C ARG A 108 -17.81 -3.33 -1.72
N ALA A 109 -17.50 -2.99 -2.97
CA ALA A 109 -18.35 -2.11 -3.77
C ALA A 109 -19.70 -2.75 -4.13
N ARG A 110 -19.71 -4.04 -4.47
CA ARG A 110 -20.94 -4.79 -4.78
C ARG A 110 -21.78 -5.10 -3.54
N GLY A 111 -21.16 -5.17 -2.36
CA GLY A 111 -21.81 -5.55 -1.11
C GLY A 111 -21.91 -7.06 -0.89
N ASP A 112 -21.19 -7.87 -1.68
CA ASP A 112 -21.12 -9.34 -1.56
C ASP A 112 -19.85 -9.83 -0.83
N HIS A 113 -19.18 -8.92 -0.12
CA HIS A 113 -17.95 -9.16 0.63
C HIS A 113 -18.18 -9.96 1.93
N ASN A 114 -17.09 -10.53 2.44
CA ASN A 114 -17.02 -11.14 3.77
C ASN A 114 -15.95 -10.44 4.63
N GLU A 115 -15.80 -10.83 5.89
CA GLU A 115 -14.85 -10.20 6.83
C GLU A 115 -13.38 -10.32 6.39
N LYS A 116 -13.05 -11.29 5.54
CA LYS A 116 -11.71 -11.51 5.00
C LYS A 116 -11.50 -10.90 3.61
N SER A 117 -12.54 -10.28 3.04
CA SER A 117 -12.41 -9.64 1.73
C SER A 117 -11.43 -8.48 1.80
N ASP A 118 -10.57 -8.43 0.80
CA ASP A 118 -9.70 -7.31 0.46
C ASP A 118 -10.51 -6.04 0.12
N TRP A 119 -9.80 -4.92 0.15
CA TRP A 119 -10.26 -3.62 -0.30
C TRP A 119 -9.63 -3.32 -1.65
N ASP A 120 -10.45 -3.37 -2.69
CA ASP A 120 -10.03 -3.10 -4.06
C ASP A 120 -10.22 -1.62 -4.40
N PHE A 121 -9.13 -0.90 -4.61
CA PHE A 121 -9.16 0.50 -5.04
C PHE A 121 -8.59 0.69 -6.44
N ALA A 122 -9.31 1.41 -7.27
CA ALA A 122 -8.84 1.88 -8.57
C ALA A 122 -8.66 3.39 -8.52
N PHE A 123 -7.55 3.90 -9.04
CA PHE A 123 -7.28 5.33 -9.07
C PHE A 123 -6.85 5.84 -10.45
N LEU A 124 -7.02 7.14 -10.65
CA LEU A 124 -6.50 7.89 -11.79
C LEU A 124 -5.75 9.12 -11.28
N CYS A 125 -4.61 9.43 -11.91
CA CYS A 125 -3.78 10.57 -11.53
C CYS A 125 -3.68 11.62 -12.64
N ASP A 126 -3.43 12.87 -12.24
CA ASP A 126 -2.86 13.89 -13.10
C ASP A 126 -1.36 13.63 -13.27
N GLU A 127 -0.94 13.19 -14.45
CA GLU A 127 0.46 12.84 -14.72
C GLU A 127 1.40 14.05 -14.69
N GLU A 128 0.92 15.24 -15.06
CA GLU A 128 1.76 16.45 -15.04
C GLU A 128 1.97 16.95 -13.62
N LEU A 129 0.94 16.86 -12.77
CA LEU A 129 1.08 17.14 -11.35
C LEU A 129 1.90 16.05 -10.65
N ARG A 130 1.65 14.77 -10.94
CA ARG A 130 2.37 13.62 -10.37
C ARG A 130 3.88 13.74 -10.53
N LYS A 131 4.37 14.12 -11.72
CA LYS A 131 5.81 14.36 -11.99
C LYS A 131 6.47 15.38 -11.05
N GLN A 132 5.70 16.29 -10.46
CA GLN A 132 6.22 17.29 -9.51
C GLN A 132 6.44 16.70 -8.11
N TYR A 133 5.65 15.68 -7.75
CA TYR A 133 5.68 15.01 -6.44
C TYR A 133 6.50 13.72 -6.46
N GLU A 134 6.62 13.06 -7.62
CA GLU A 134 7.26 11.76 -7.80
C GLU A 134 8.45 11.89 -8.73
N LYS A 135 9.66 11.66 -8.20
CA LYS A 135 10.94 11.80 -8.92
C LYS A 135 11.51 10.45 -9.40
N GLY A 136 10.73 9.36 -9.38
CA GLY A 136 11.03 8.13 -10.14
C GLY A 136 10.60 6.79 -9.52
N GLY A 137 10.00 5.93 -10.36
CA GLY A 137 10.31 4.51 -10.54
C GLY A 137 9.57 3.48 -9.68
N TRP A 138 9.09 3.87 -8.50
CA TRP A 138 8.31 3.00 -7.58
C TRP A 138 6.91 3.56 -7.29
N ASP A 139 6.41 4.35 -8.24
CA ASP A 139 5.32 5.29 -8.10
C ASP A 139 3.95 4.64 -7.82
N ALA A 140 3.75 3.38 -8.22
CA ALA A 140 2.55 2.61 -7.91
C ALA A 140 2.42 2.26 -6.41
N TYR A 141 3.54 2.11 -5.70
CA TYR A 141 3.56 1.75 -4.28
C TYR A 141 3.25 2.93 -3.36
N ARG A 142 3.46 4.17 -3.84
CA ARG A 142 3.21 5.36 -3.02
C ARG A 142 1.73 5.52 -2.69
N ILE A 143 0.86 5.41 -3.69
CA ILE A 143 -0.59 5.47 -3.46
C ILE A 143 -1.04 4.31 -2.59
N TRP A 144 -0.52 3.10 -2.84
CA TRP A 144 -0.79 1.93 -2.01
C TRP A 144 -0.47 2.20 -0.53
N GLY A 145 0.72 2.72 -0.22
CA GLY A 145 1.11 3.06 1.16
C GLY A 145 0.29 4.20 1.78
N ILE A 146 -0.06 5.23 0.99
CA ILE A 146 -0.91 6.34 1.47
C ILE A 146 -2.30 5.83 1.85
N LEU A 147 -2.92 5.02 0.98
CA LEU A 147 -4.25 4.46 1.26
C LEU A 147 -4.19 3.48 2.43
N GLN A 148 -3.13 2.69 2.54
CA GLN A 148 -2.91 1.79 3.66
C GLN A 148 -2.85 2.55 4.99
N ASP A 149 -2.03 3.60 5.08
CA ASP A 149 -1.86 4.42 6.29
C ASP A 149 -3.12 5.23 6.63
N ALA A 150 -3.85 5.71 5.60
CA ALA A 150 -5.08 6.47 5.77
C ALA A 150 -6.25 5.61 6.22
N TYR A 151 -6.36 4.37 5.71
CA TYR A 151 -7.46 3.45 6.02
C TYR A 151 -7.14 2.44 7.12
N ASP A 152 -5.90 2.44 7.64
CA ASP A 152 -5.43 1.50 8.67
C ASP A 152 -5.61 0.03 8.24
N LEU A 153 -5.29 -0.26 6.99
CA LEU A 153 -5.44 -1.59 6.38
C LEU A 153 -4.12 -2.38 6.44
N GLY A 154 -4.20 -3.70 6.66
CA GLY A 154 -3.03 -4.57 6.58
C GLY A 154 -2.59 -4.84 5.14
N ASP A 155 -1.35 -5.26 4.93
CA ASP A 155 -0.75 -5.50 3.59
C ASP A 155 -1.59 -6.46 2.73
N GLU A 156 -2.17 -7.51 3.32
CA GLU A 156 -3.00 -8.52 2.63
C GLU A 156 -4.45 -8.07 2.42
N GLN A 157 -4.83 -6.91 2.94
CA GLN A 157 -6.22 -6.44 2.95
C GLN A 157 -6.49 -5.32 1.93
N ILE A 158 -5.49 -4.86 1.19
CA ILE A 158 -5.63 -3.75 0.26
C ILE A 158 -4.96 -4.07 -1.08
N ASP A 159 -5.75 -3.98 -2.14
CA ASP A 159 -5.28 -4.13 -3.52
C ASP A 159 -5.57 -2.83 -4.28
N VAL A 160 -4.53 -2.27 -4.91
CA VAL A 160 -4.60 -0.94 -5.52
C VAL A 160 -4.13 -1.00 -6.96
N VAL A 161 -4.98 -0.54 -7.88
CA VAL A 161 -4.72 -0.55 -9.31
C VAL A 161 -4.83 0.84 -9.93
N GLU A 162 -3.90 1.17 -10.82
CA GLU A 162 -4.01 2.37 -11.64
C GLU A 162 -4.89 2.08 -12.88
N MET A 163 -5.94 2.87 -13.07
CA MET A 163 -6.91 2.67 -14.16
C MET A 163 -6.28 2.83 -15.56
N LYS A 164 -5.16 3.54 -15.66
CA LYS A 164 -4.43 3.76 -16.92
C LYS A 164 -3.77 2.48 -17.43
N ASP A 165 -3.26 1.65 -16.51
CA ASP A 165 -2.43 0.48 -16.83
C ASP A 165 -3.13 -0.86 -16.54
N CYS A 166 -4.41 -0.82 -16.17
CA CYS A 166 -5.19 -2.01 -15.87
C CYS A 166 -5.69 -2.73 -17.15
N SER A 167 -5.93 -4.04 -17.06
CA SER A 167 -6.50 -4.81 -18.17
C SER A 167 -7.92 -4.36 -18.52
N ASP A 168 -8.35 -4.52 -19.77
CA ASP A 168 -9.70 -4.17 -20.22
C ASP A 168 -10.80 -4.82 -19.35
N ILE A 169 -10.61 -6.07 -18.92
CA ILE A 169 -11.57 -6.78 -18.06
C ILE A 169 -11.68 -6.09 -16.69
N LEU A 170 -10.54 -5.69 -16.13
CA LEU A 170 -10.49 -5.00 -14.84
C LEU A 170 -11.08 -3.60 -14.96
N ALA A 171 -10.68 -2.84 -15.99
CA ALA A 171 -11.26 -1.54 -16.32
C ALA A 171 -12.79 -1.62 -16.44
N HIS A 172 -13.30 -2.62 -17.15
CA HIS A 172 -14.74 -2.87 -17.26
C HIS A 172 -15.40 -3.16 -15.91
N SER A 173 -14.74 -3.96 -15.06
CA SER A 173 -15.27 -4.31 -13.75
C SER A 173 -15.34 -3.09 -12.83
N VAL A 174 -14.31 -2.25 -12.84
CA VAL A 174 -14.27 -0.95 -12.15
C VAL A 174 -15.38 -0.04 -12.68
N ALA A 175 -15.55 0.05 -14.00
CA ALA A 175 -16.57 0.89 -14.60
C ALA A 175 -18.00 0.41 -14.30
N ARG A 176 -18.22 -0.92 -14.21
CA ARG A 176 -19.55 -1.50 -14.00
C ARG A 176 -19.99 -1.49 -12.55
N ASP A 177 -19.09 -1.90 -11.64
CA ASP A 177 -19.43 -2.16 -10.24
C ASP A 177 -18.80 -1.13 -9.28
N GLY A 178 -17.93 -0.24 -9.79
CA GLY A 178 -17.19 0.71 -8.98
C GLY A 178 -18.08 1.76 -8.33
N ARG A 179 -17.74 2.12 -7.10
CA ARG A 179 -18.31 3.23 -6.36
C ARG A 179 -17.26 4.33 -6.21
N VAL A 180 -17.60 5.52 -6.67
CA VAL A 180 -16.72 6.69 -6.55
C VAL A 180 -16.54 7.03 -5.08
N VAL A 181 -15.29 7.01 -4.63
CA VAL A 181 -14.89 7.49 -3.31
C VAL A 181 -14.54 8.97 -3.41
N TYR A 182 -13.74 9.34 -4.41
CA TYR A 182 -13.34 10.71 -4.67
C TYR A 182 -13.31 10.99 -6.17
N GLU A 183 -13.70 12.21 -6.54
CA GLU A 183 -13.63 12.73 -7.90
C GLU A 183 -13.25 14.22 -7.81
N GLN A 184 -12.17 14.61 -8.49
CA GLN A 184 -11.68 15.99 -8.51
C GLN A 184 -12.61 16.90 -9.32
N ASP A 185 -12.96 16.46 -10.54
CA ASP A 185 -13.84 17.17 -11.45
C ASP A 185 -15.05 16.30 -11.77
N THR A 186 -16.25 16.86 -11.59
CA THR A 186 -17.50 16.12 -11.85
C THR A 186 -17.50 15.47 -13.24
N GLY A 187 -17.72 14.15 -13.28
CA GLY A 187 -17.84 13.37 -14.52
C GLY A 187 -16.53 12.78 -15.05
N GLU A 188 -15.43 12.78 -14.30
CA GLU A 188 -14.25 11.95 -14.59
C GLU A 188 -14.62 10.46 -14.63
N PHE A 189 -15.43 10.00 -13.68
CA PHE A 189 -15.87 8.61 -13.65
C PHE A 189 -16.80 8.28 -14.83
N ASP A 190 -17.70 9.19 -15.21
CA ASP A 190 -18.57 8.99 -16.37
C ASP A 190 -17.74 8.84 -17.66
N ARG A 191 -16.71 9.68 -17.84
CA ARG A 191 -15.77 9.58 -18.97
C ARG A 191 -15.04 8.23 -18.96
N PHE A 192 -14.59 7.78 -17.80
CA PHE A 192 -13.97 6.47 -17.64
C PHE A 192 -14.94 5.34 -18.00
N GLN A 193 -16.18 5.38 -17.50
CA GLN A 193 -17.21 4.39 -17.79
C GLN A 193 -17.52 4.29 -19.28
N GLN A 194 -17.64 5.42 -19.97
CA GLN A 194 -17.87 5.45 -21.42
C GLN A 194 -16.75 4.77 -22.22
N ARG A 195 -15.49 4.87 -21.74
CA ARG A 195 -14.34 4.22 -22.38
C ARG A 195 -14.22 2.74 -22.03
N ALA A 196 -14.48 2.38 -20.78
CA ALA A 196 -14.14 1.07 -20.22
C ALA A 196 -15.31 0.07 -20.24
N LEU A 197 -16.57 0.53 -20.33
CA LEU A 197 -17.71 -0.37 -20.43
C LEU A 197 -17.71 -1.10 -21.78
N MET A 198 -17.71 -2.43 -21.70
CA MET A 198 -17.77 -3.32 -22.85
C MET A 198 -19.07 -4.11 -22.85
N ASN A 199 -19.51 -4.49 -24.03
CA ASN A 199 -20.64 -5.39 -24.19
C ASN A 199 -20.24 -6.86 -23.97
N GLN A 200 -21.23 -7.74 -23.84
CA GLN A 200 -20.99 -9.17 -23.59
C GLN A 200 -20.17 -9.86 -24.68
N ALA A 201 -20.32 -9.45 -25.94
CA ALA A 201 -19.59 -10.04 -27.06
C ALA A 201 -18.09 -9.72 -26.98
N GLN A 202 -17.75 -8.45 -26.68
CA GLN A 202 -16.37 -8.00 -26.45
C GLN A 202 -15.73 -8.75 -25.27
N LEU A 203 -16.44 -8.84 -24.14
CA LEU A 203 -15.96 -9.57 -22.95
C LEU A 203 -15.68 -11.04 -23.25
N LYS A 204 -16.58 -11.70 -23.98
CA LYS A 204 -16.41 -13.12 -24.35
C LYS A 204 -15.21 -13.32 -25.25
N ALA A 205 -15.00 -12.42 -26.22
CA ALA A 205 -13.86 -12.46 -27.13
C ALA A 205 -12.52 -12.33 -26.38
N ILE A 206 -12.40 -11.35 -25.48
CA ILE A 206 -11.17 -11.13 -24.71
C ILE A 206 -10.86 -12.36 -23.83
N ARG A 207 -11.87 -12.88 -23.12
CA ARG A 207 -11.70 -14.08 -22.28
C ARG A 207 -11.30 -15.30 -23.08
N GLN A 208 -11.86 -15.47 -24.27
CA GLN A 208 -11.50 -16.57 -25.16
C GLN A 208 -10.04 -16.45 -25.62
N GLN A 209 -9.62 -15.26 -26.04
CA GLN A 209 -8.23 -15.01 -26.47
C GLN A 209 -7.23 -15.23 -25.32
N GLN A 210 -7.55 -14.79 -24.10
CA GLN A 210 -6.71 -15.04 -22.92
C GLN A 210 -6.58 -16.53 -22.62
N ARG A 211 -7.69 -17.28 -22.70
CA ARG A 211 -7.71 -18.73 -22.47
C ARG A 211 -6.89 -19.48 -23.51
N GLU A 212 -6.97 -19.10 -24.77
CA GLU A 212 -6.19 -19.70 -25.86
C GLU A 212 -4.69 -19.45 -25.66
N LYS A 213 -4.29 -18.22 -25.31
CA LYS A 213 -2.88 -17.90 -24.98
C LYS A 213 -2.35 -18.73 -23.81
N LEU A 214 -3.10 -18.79 -22.70
CA LEU A 214 -2.75 -19.60 -21.53
C LEU A 214 -2.57 -21.08 -21.88
N GLN A 215 -3.48 -21.63 -22.71
CA GLN A 215 -3.38 -23.02 -23.16
C GLN A 215 -2.16 -23.26 -24.05
N ALA A 216 -1.78 -22.31 -24.90
CA ALA A 216 -0.58 -22.40 -25.71
C ALA A 216 0.68 -22.40 -24.83
N THR A 217 0.80 -21.45 -23.90
CA THR A 217 1.94 -21.36 -22.95
C THR A 217 2.06 -22.61 -22.09
N LEU A 218 0.94 -23.14 -21.57
CA LEU A 218 0.94 -24.38 -20.78
C LEU A 218 1.38 -25.61 -21.59
N LYS A 219 1.16 -25.62 -22.91
CA LYS A 219 1.66 -26.71 -23.79
C LYS A 219 3.16 -26.59 -24.04
N GLU A 220 3.68 -25.38 -24.16
CA GLU A 220 5.12 -25.13 -24.34
C GLU A 220 5.93 -25.47 -23.09
N LEU A 221 5.42 -25.14 -21.89
CA LEU A 221 6.06 -25.46 -20.61
C LEU A 221 6.04 -26.96 -20.24
N LYS A 222 5.21 -27.76 -20.92
CA LYS A 222 5.11 -29.22 -20.74
C LYS A 222 5.98 -30.03 -21.71
N ARG A 223 6.75 -29.35 -22.58
CA ARG A 223 7.77 -29.94 -23.45
C ARG A 223 9.16 -29.79 -22.84
#